data_AF-A0A8D0GS80-F1
#
_entry.id   AF-A0A8D0GS80-F1
#
_cell.length_a   1.000
_cell.length_b   1.000
_cell.length_c   1.000
_cell.angle_alpha   90.00
_cell.angle_beta   90.00
_cell.angle_gamma   90.00
#
_symmetry.space_group_name_H-M   'P 1'
#
loop_
_entity.id
_entity.type
_entity.pdbx_description
1 polymer ?
#
loop_
_entity_poly.entity_id
_entity_poly.type
_entity_poly.pdbx_seq_one_letter_code
_entity_poly.pdbx_strand_id
1 'polypeptide(L)'
;MDGLTTNGVLVMHPSGGFSEDSTPGVWREISVCGNVYALRDSRSAQQRGKLVSGGWKGPQHMKLLQAQNSLTVSGSREDHRDLLRA
;
A
#
# COMPACT_ATOMS: atom_id res chain seq x y z
N MET A 1 14.00 10.78 -11.10
CA MET A 1 13.73 9.50 -11.79
C MET A 1 12.92 8.65 -10.84
N ASP A 2 11.81 8.05 -11.27
CA ASP A 2 10.96 7.22 -10.41
C ASP A 2 10.88 5.78 -10.95
N GLY A 3 10.73 4.81 -10.05
CA GLY A 3 10.78 3.37 -10.35
C GLY A 3 9.87 2.56 -9.43
N LEU A 4 9.51 1.36 -9.87
CA LEU A 4 8.74 0.41 -9.09
C LEU A 4 9.64 -0.74 -8.65
N THR A 5 9.35 -1.36 -7.50
CA THR A 5 10.09 -2.54 -7.05
C THR A 5 9.75 -3.77 -7.91
N THR A 6 10.60 -4.79 -7.91
CA THR A 6 10.44 -5.98 -8.77
C THR A 6 9.09 -6.67 -8.58
N ASN A 7 8.61 -6.78 -7.34
CA ASN A 7 7.34 -7.45 -7.01
C ASN A 7 6.21 -6.49 -6.61
N GLY A 8 6.48 -5.18 -6.64
CA GLY A 8 5.55 -4.12 -6.25
C GLY A 8 5.28 -4.05 -4.73
N VAL A 9 5.16 -2.82 -4.23
CA VAL A 9 4.60 -2.52 -2.91
C VAL A 9 3.13 -2.18 -3.12
N LEU A 10 2.24 -2.97 -2.50
CA LEU A 10 0.80 -2.82 -2.69
C LEU A 10 0.16 -2.21 -1.46
N VAL A 11 -0.77 -1.28 -1.70
CA VAL A 11 -1.52 -0.64 -0.63
C VAL A 11 -3.00 -0.58 -0.97
N MET A 12 -3.82 -0.78 0.06
CA MET A 12 -5.26 -0.66 0.00
C MET A 12 -5.71 0.33 1.08
N HIS A 13 -6.59 1.24 0.69
CA HIS A 13 -7.29 2.12 1.60
C HIS A 13 -8.76 1.71 1.61
N PRO A 14 -9.31 1.18 2.72
CA PRO A 14 -10.70 0.77 2.78
C PRO A 14 -11.65 1.93 2.44
N SER A 15 -12.78 1.62 1.82
CA SER A 15 -13.85 2.58 1.60
C SER A 15 -14.66 2.73 2.89
N GLY A 16 -14.87 3.96 3.34
CA GLY A 16 -15.52 4.24 4.63
C GLY A 16 -14.55 4.41 5.81
N GLY A 17 -13.23 4.30 5.61
CA GLY A 17 -12.23 4.45 6.68
C GLY A 17 -11.93 3.12 7.39
N PHE A 18 -11.46 3.17 8.63
CA PHE A 18 -11.10 1.99 9.43
C PHE A 18 -12.16 1.73 10.50
N SER A 19 -13.41 1.57 10.07
CA SER A 19 -14.56 1.21 10.89
C SER A 19 -15.03 -0.22 10.60
N GLU A 20 -15.89 -0.80 11.44
CA GLU A 20 -16.48 -2.12 11.20
C GLU A 20 -17.29 -2.18 9.89
N ASP A 21 -17.91 -1.07 9.49
CA ASP A 21 -18.68 -0.97 8.24
C ASP A 21 -17.80 -0.72 7.00
N SER A 22 -16.48 -0.71 7.16
CA SER A 22 -15.57 -0.44 6.06
C SER A 22 -15.55 -1.60 5.05
N THR A 23 -15.53 -1.23 3.78
CA THR A 23 -15.42 -2.21 2.68
C THR A 23 -14.02 -2.18 2.08
N PRO A 24 -13.50 -3.30 1.58
CA PRO A 24 -12.18 -3.32 0.95
C PRO A 24 -12.07 -2.31 -0.19
N GLY A 25 -10.97 -1.55 -0.19
CA GLY A 25 -10.68 -0.60 -1.24
C GLY A 25 -9.98 -1.22 -2.43
N VAL A 26 -9.71 -0.39 -3.45
CA VAL A 26 -8.93 -0.79 -4.61
C VAL A 26 -7.44 -0.84 -4.25
N TRP A 27 -6.80 -1.97 -4.56
CA TRP A 27 -5.35 -2.11 -4.43
C TRP A 27 -4.61 -1.23 -5.44
N ARG A 28 -3.55 -0.59 -4.97
CA ARG A 28 -2.67 0.27 -5.77
C ARG A 28 -1.23 -0.13 -5.55
N GLU A 29 -0.42 0.09 -6.58
CA GLU A 29 1.03 -0.06 -6.49
C GLU A 29 1.67 1.30 -6.20
N ILE A 30 2.65 1.31 -5.31
CA ILE A 30 3.38 2.51 -4.91
C ILE A 30 4.80 2.45 -5.45
N SER A 31 5.25 3.56 -6.03
CA SER A 31 6.63 3.71 -6.49
C SER A 31 7.59 4.09 -5.38
N VAL A 32 8.88 3.99 -5.67
CA VAL A 32 9.95 4.37 -4.74
C VAL A 32 9.83 5.85 -4.32
N CYS A 33 9.39 6.73 -5.23
CA CYS A 33 9.16 8.13 -4.91
C CYS A 33 7.75 8.44 -4.35
N GLY A 34 6.91 7.42 -4.12
CA GLY A 34 5.59 7.57 -3.50
C GLY A 34 4.45 7.88 -4.47
N ASN A 35 4.65 7.75 -5.79
CA ASN A 35 3.57 7.89 -6.77
C ASN A 35 2.66 6.66 -6.75
N VAL A 36 1.37 6.87 -7.04
CA VAL A 36 0.35 5.82 -7.00
C VAL A 36 -0.02 5.37 -8.40
N TYR A 37 0.09 4.07 -8.62
CA TYR A 37 -0.24 3.42 -9.88
C TYR A 37 -1.35 2.40 -9.68
N ALA A 38 -2.12 2.14 -10.75
CA ALA A 38 -2.92 0.93 -10.84
C ALA A 38 -2.01 -0.32 -10.80
N LEU A 39 -2.59 -1.48 -10.49
CA LEU A 39 -1.86 -2.74 -10.56
C LEU A 39 -1.39 -3.01 -11.99
N ARG A 40 -0.25 -3.69 -12.11
CA ARG A 40 0.21 -4.31 -13.36
C ARG A 40 -0.60 -5.57 -13.65
N ASP A 41 -0.49 -6.10 -14.87
CA ASP A 41 -1.16 -7.36 -15.25
C ASP A 41 -0.72 -8.55 -14.37
N SER A 42 0.53 -8.54 -13.89
CA SER A 42 1.04 -9.50 -12.91
C SER A 42 2.05 -8.84 -11.96
N ARG A 43 2.28 -9.43 -10.78
CA ARG A 43 3.13 -8.87 -9.71
C ARG A 43 4.55 -8.50 -10.15
N SER A 44 5.10 -9.20 -11.14
CA SER A 44 6.47 -9.02 -11.61
C SER A 44 6.53 -8.54 -13.07
N ALA A 45 5.39 -8.16 -13.65
CA ALA A 45 5.35 -7.64 -15.02
C ALA A 45 6.22 -6.39 -15.15
N GLN A 46 7.00 -6.26 -16.23
CA GLN A 46 7.84 -5.07 -16.45
C GLN A 46 7.03 -3.81 -16.76
N GLN A 47 5.82 -3.99 -17.31
CA GLN A 47 4.92 -2.89 -17.64
C GLN A 47 4.23 -2.39 -16.38
N ARG A 48 4.45 -1.10 -16.06
CA ARG A 48 3.77 -0.42 -14.95
C ARG A 48 2.29 -0.22 -15.25
N GLY A 49 1.45 -0.21 -14.21
CA GLY A 49 0.06 0.21 -14.34
C GLY A 49 -0.08 1.71 -14.63
N LYS A 50 -1.31 2.16 -14.90
CA LYS A 50 -1.61 3.57 -15.17
C LYS A 50 -1.39 4.44 -13.92
N LEU A 51 -0.78 5.62 -14.09
CA LEU A 51 -0.65 6.61 -13.02
C LEU A 51 -2.04 7.09 -12.58
N VAL A 52 -2.28 7.12 -11.27
CA VAL A 52 -3.52 7.64 -10.69
C VAL A 52 -3.27 9.08 -10.25
N SER A 53 -3.69 10.04 -11.08
CA SER A 53 -3.47 11.47 -10.85
C SER A 53 -4.53 12.15 -9.96
N GLY A 54 -5.52 11.40 -9.45
CA GLY A 54 -6.66 11.95 -8.71
C GLY A 54 -6.73 11.50 -7.24
N GLY A 55 -6.81 12.46 -6.33
CA GLY A 55 -7.46 12.31 -5.01
C GLY A 55 -6.79 11.43 -3.96
N TRP A 56 -5.59 10.88 -4.20
CA TRP A 56 -4.92 10.09 -3.18
C TRP A 56 -4.31 11.01 -2.10
N LYS A 57 -4.96 11.08 -0.94
CA LYS A 57 -4.64 11.97 0.18
C LYS A 57 -3.45 11.52 1.04
N GLY A 58 -2.59 10.65 0.52
CA GLY A 58 -1.48 10.10 1.30
C GLY A 58 -1.92 9.17 2.43
N PRO A 59 -0.97 8.65 3.22
CA PRO A 59 -1.22 7.62 4.22
C PRO A 59 -1.78 8.25 5.50
N GLN A 60 -3.08 8.59 5.53
CA GLN A 60 -3.70 8.96 6.80
C GLN A 60 -4.03 7.71 7.61
N HIS A 61 -4.47 6.62 6.97
CA HIS A 61 -4.53 5.28 7.54
C HIS A 61 -4.45 4.30 6.36
N MET A 62 -3.39 3.48 6.26
CA MET A 62 -3.24 2.53 5.16
C MET A 62 -2.80 1.18 5.70
N LYS A 63 -3.36 0.10 5.14
CA LYS A 63 -2.80 -1.23 5.35
C LYS A 63 -1.73 -1.46 4.28
N LEU A 64 -0.47 -1.25 4.67
CA LEU A 64 0.68 -1.57 3.83
C LEU A 64 0.89 -3.07 3.86
N LEU A 65 0.72 -3.75 2.72
CA LEU A 65 1.19 -5.12 2.58
C LEU A 65 2.45 -5.08 1.72
N GLN A 66 3.61 -5.05 2.37
CA GLN A 66 4.82 -5.46 1.68
C GLN A 66 4.71 -6.97 1.49
N ALA A 67 4.49 -7.42 0.25
CA ALA A 67 4.78 -8.82 -0.05
C ALA A 67 6.30 -8.97 -0.17
N GLN A 68 6.96 -9.05 0.98
CA GLN A 68 8.03 -10.02 1.11
C GLN A 68 7.35 -11.36 1.39
N ASN A 69 7.87 -12.42 0.77
CA ASN A 69 7.42 -13.80 0.99
C ASN A 69 6.97 -14.00 2.44
N SER A 70 5.67 -14.27 2.64
CA SER A 70 5.12 -14.69 3.93
C SER A 70 5.41 -13.71 5.10
N LEU A 71 4.69 -12.59 5.20
CA LEU A 71 4.34 -11.96 6.48
C LEU A 71 3.30 -10.85 6.25
N THR A 72 2.08 -11.08 6.70
CA THR A 72 1.07 -10.02 6.83
C THR A 72 1.40 -9.21 8.07
N VAL A 73 1.98 -8.02 7.92
CA VAL A 73 2.10 -7.06 9.02
C VAL A 73 0.88 -6.14 8.99
N SER A 74 -0.03 -6.33 9.94
CA SER A 74 -1.05 -5.33 10.29
C SER A 74 -0.49 -4.47 11.42
N GLY A 75 -0.21 -3.19 11.15
CA GLY A 75 0.13 -2.22 12.19
C GLY A 75 -0.85 -1.05 12.15
N SER A 76 -1.53 -0.78 13.25
CA SER A 76 -2.19 0.51 13.49
C SER A 76 -1.17 1.43 14.17
N ARG A 77 -1.33 2.74 14.06
CA ARG A 77 -0.37 3.74 14.55
C ARG A 77 -0.33 3.86 16.09
N GLU A 78 -0.86 2.88 16.82
CA GLU A 78 -0.80 2.80 18.28
C GLU A 78 0.42 1.98 18.78
N ASP A 79 1.08 1.21 17.92
CA ASP A 79 2.19 0.31 18.30
C ASP A 79 3.57 0.99 18.48
N HIS A 80 3.65 2.32 18.39
CA HIS A 80 4.92 3.05 18.49
C HIS A 80 5.54 3.11 19.90
N ARG A 81 4.84 2.63 20.94
CA ARG A 81 5.38 2.60 22.31
C ARG A 81 5.91 1.24 22.77
N ASP A 82 5.61 0.15 22.06
CA ASP A 82 5.96 -1.19 22.52
C ASP A 82 7.27 -1.74 21.92
N LEU A 83 7.92 -1.00 21.02
CA LEU A 83 9.20 -1.40 20.41
C LEU A 83 10.46 -0.90 21.15
N LEU A 84 10.33 -0.31 22.34
CA LEU A 84 11.48 0.12 23.18
C LEU A 84 11.71 -0.77 24.42
N ARG A 85 11.14 -1.99 24.45
CA ARG A 85 11.29 -2.93 25.57
C ARG A 85 11.65 -4.37 25.21
N ALA A 86 12.27 -4.59 24.05
CA ALA A 86 12.87 -5.89 23.72
C ALA A 86 14.35 -5.71 23.39
#